data_AF-A0AAV4TPC8-F1
#
_entry.id   AF-A0AAV4TPC8-F1
#
_cell.length_a   1.000
_cell.length_b   1.000
_cell.length_c   1.000
_cell.angle_alpha   90.00
_cell.angle_beta   90.00
_cell.angle_gamma   90.00
#
_symmetry.space_group_name_H-M   'P 1'
#
loop_
_entity.id
_entity.type
_entity.pdbx_description
1 polymer ?
#
loop_
_entity_poly.entity_id
_entity_poly.type
_entity_poly.pdbx_seq_one_letter_code
_entity_poly.pdbx_strand_id
1 'polypeptide(L)'
;MTILSNPANVGIEQTLNAGIVQPPPPPTKPRRGEKPYQCNWKGCGWKFARSDELTRHYRKHTGDRPFQCRLCERAFSRSDHLSLHMKRHTEIVLIVSSLASKNLREAGETVALTKKIMKLNLLKGGGAINYLQFSP
;
A
#
# COMPACT_ATOMS: atom_id res chain seq x y z
N MET A 1 4.89 -49.66 11.19
CA MET A 1 4.79 -48.50 10.28
C MET A 1 4.21 -47.33 11.05
N THR A 2 5.06 -46.37 11.36
CA THR A 2 4.73 -45.16 12.12
C THR A 2 4.17 -44.12 11.17
N ILE A 3 2.99 -43.58 11.43
CA ILE A 3 2.71 -42.16 11.21
C ILE A 3 1.90 -41.66 12.41
N LEU A 4 2.61 -41.04 13.35
CA LEU A 4 2.06 -40.10 14.32
C LEU A 4 1.69 -38.84 13.54
N SER A 5 0.41 -38.63 13.27
CA SER A 5 -0.09 -37.38 12.69
C SER A 5 -0.22 -36.32 13.78
N ASN A 6 0.87 -35.56 13.90
CA ASN A 6 1.07 -34.24 14.50
C ASN A 6 -0.19 -33.47 15.02
N PRO A 7 -0.24 -33.07 16.29
CA PRO A 7 -1.28 -32.19 16.84
C PRO A 7 -0.90 -30.72 16.60
N ALA A 8 -1.09 -30.24 15.38
CA ALA A 8 -0.84 -28.83 15.03
C ALA A 8 -2.01 -28.17 14.29
N ASN A 9 -3.24 -28.67 14.48
CA ASN A 9 -4.42 -28.05 13.88
C ASN A 9 -5.55 -27.80 14.89
N VAL A 10 -5.21 -27.16 16.00
CA VAL A 10 -6.17 -26.39 16.80
C VAL A 10 -5.75 -24.93 16.65
N GLY A 11 -6.12 -24.33 15.53
CA GLY A 11 -5.71 -22.99 15.17
C GLY A 11 -6.69 -22.33 14.22
N ILE A 12 -7.44 -21.36 14.77
CA ILE A 12 -7.91 -20.17 14.06
C ILE A 12 -9.13 -20.36 13.14
N GLU A 13 -10.25 -20.86 13.67
CA GLU A 13 -11.59 -20.52 13.10
C GLU A 13 -12.39 -19.64 14.06
N GLN A 14 -11.79 -18.52 14.46
CA GLN A 14 -12.51 -17.33 14.88
C GLN A 14 -11.98 -16.14 14.07
N THR A 15 -12.15 -16.21 12.75
CA THR A 15 -12.10 -14.99 11.95
C THR A 15 -13.30 -14.16 12.34
N LEU A 16 -13.03 -13.13 13.16
CA LEU A 16 -13.95 -12.04 13.44
C LEU A 16 -14.58 -11.61 12.12
N ASN A 17 -15.88 -11.85 11.96
CA ASN A 17 -16.71 -11.16 10.99
C ASN A 17 -16.68 -9.67 11.35
N ALA A 18 -15.66 -8.95 10.89
CA ALA A 18 -15.68 -7.50 10.75
C ALA A 18 -16.64 -7.18 9.60
N GLY A 19 -17.91 -7.52 9.80
CA GLY A 19 -18.99 -7.25 8.86
C GLY A 19 -19.07 -5.75 8.65
N ILE A 20 -19.13 -5.35 7.39
CA ILE A 20 -19.46 -4.00 6.94
C ILE A 20 -20.71 -3.56 7.72
N VAL A 21 -20.54 -2.65 8.70
CA VAL A 21 -21.66 -2.18 9.51
C VAL A 21 -22.58 -1.36 8.61
N GLN A 22 -23.71 -1.95 8.24
CA GLN A 22 -24.74 -1.26 7.47
C GLN A 22 -25.53 -0.33 8.40
N PRO A 23 -25.71 0.95 8.05
CA PRO A 23 -26.64 1.82 8.77
C PRO A 23 -28.07 1.34 8.57
N PRO A 24 -29.00 1.64 9.51
CA PRO A 24 -30.40 1.28 9.36
C PRO A 24 -31.02 1.92 8.10
N PRO A 25 -31.99 1.25 7.44
CA PRO A 25 -32.63 1.77 6.24
C PRO A 25 -33.46 3.04 6.54
N PRO A 26 -33.42 4.06 5.67
CA PRO A 26 -34.17 5.30 5.87
C PRO A 26 -35.68 5.19 5.61
N PRO A 27 -36.48 6.11 6.19
CA PRO A 27 -37.86 6.34 5.75
C PRO A 27 -37.93 6.88 4.32
N THR A 28 -39.04 6.63 3.63
CA THR A 28 -39.17 6.65 2.15
C THR A 28 -39.07 8.01 1.44
N LYS A 29 -38.94 9.14 2.13
CA LYS A 29 -38.63 10.45 1.48
C LYS A 29 -38.23 11.53 2.52
N PRO A 30 -36.98 12.03 2.54
CA PRO A 30 -36.61 13.15 3.40
C PRO A 30 -37.27 14.46 2.92
N ARG A 31 -37.88 15.26 3.80
CA ARG A 31 -38.27 16.64 3.47
C ARG A 31 -37.04 17.57 3.51
N ARG A 32 -37.11 18.68 2.78
CA ARG A 32 -36.03 19.69 2.73
C ARG A 32 -35.74 20.21 4.14
N GLY A 33 -34.52 19.98 4.64
CA GLY A 33 -34.07 20.41 5.97
C GLY A 33 -34.15 19.34 7.06
N GLU A 34 -34.74 18.18 6.80
CA GLU A 34 -34.77 17.07 7.77
C GLU A 34 -33.42 16.34 7.83
N LYS A 35 -33.09 15.85 9.03
CA LYS A 35 -31.95 14.95 9.27
C LYS A 35 -32.46 13.59 9.76
N PRO A 36 -33.06 12.77 8.88
CA PRO A 36 -33.72 11.54 9.29
C PRO A 36 -32.75 10.43 9.73
N TYR A 37 -31.46 10.58 9.42
CA TYR A 37 -30.45 9.56 9.69
C TYR A 37 -29.79 9.80 11.06
N GLN A 38 -30.25 9.11 12.10
CA GLN A 38 -29.67 9.22 13.44
C GLN A 38 -28.65 8.11 13.73
N CYS A 39 -27.57 8.46 14.43
CA CYS A 39 -26.62 7.51 14.97
C CYS A 39 -27.18 6.83 16.21
N ASN A 40 -27.29 5.50 16.15
CA ASN A 40 -27.79 4.67 17.25
C ASN A 40 -26.68 4.23 18.22
N TRP A 41 -25.45 4.73 18.05
CA TRP A 41 -24.38 4.48 19.00
C TRP A 41 -24.70 5.12 20.36
N LYS A 42 -24.55 4.36 21.44
CA LYS A 42 -24.89 4.80 22.80
C LYS A 42 -24.14 6.09 23.15
N GLY A 43 -24.89 7.15 23.50
CA GLY A 43 -24.35 8.45 23.88
C GLY A 43 -23.93 9.36 22.71
N CYS A 44 -24.17 8.99 21.45
CA CYS A 44 -23.77 9.81 20.31
C CYS A 44 -24.85 10.85 19.92
N GLY A 45 -26.08 10.44 19.62
CA GLY A 45 -27.19 11.37 19.33
C GLY A 45 -27.06 12.20 18.04
N TRP A 46 -26.00 12.04 17.24
CA TRP A 46 -25.78 12.79 16.01
C TRP A 46 -26.79 12.41 14.92
N LYS A 47 -27.26 13.41 14.17
CA LYS A 47 -28.19 13.25 13.04
C LYS A 47 -27.61 13.80 11.75
N PHE A 48 -27.93 13.15 10.64
CA PHE A 48 -27.41 13.42 9.30
C PHE A 48 -28.55 13.56 8.29
N ALA A 49 -28.30 14.31 7.23
CA ALA A 49 -29.26 14.51 6.15
C ALA A 49 -29.24 13.35 5.15
N ARG A 50 -28.13 12.60 5.09
CA ARG A 50 -27.92 11.51 4.12
C ARG A 50 -27.39 10.24 4.80
N SER A 51 -27.68 9.08 4.20
CA SER A 51 -27.24 7.76 4.70
C SER A 51 -25.73 7.58 4.65
N ASP A 52 -25.07 8.09 3.62
CA ASP A 52 -23.60 8.01 3.44
C ASP A 52 -22.87 8.82 4.52
N GLU A 53 -23.44 9.95 4.96
CA GLU A 53 -22.92 10.73 6.08
C GLU A 53 -23.01 9.97 7.40
N LEU A 54 -24.14 9.31 7.67
CA LEU A 54 -24.32 8.45 8.82
C LEU A 54 -23.34 7.27 8.78
N THR A 55 -23.20 6.60 7.63
CA THR A 55 -22.25 5.49 7.43
C THR A 55 -20.83 5.92 7.76
N ARG A 56 -20.39 7.06 7.21
CA ARG A 56 -19.07 7.63 7.45
C ARG A 56 -18.88 7.98 8.93
N HIS A 57 -19.91 8.51 9.58
CA HIS A 57 -19.87 8.79 11.01
C HIS A 57 -19.75 7.52 11.85
N TYR A 58 -20.44 6.43 11.51
CA TYR A 58 -20.32 5.15 12.21
C TYR A 58 -18.89 4.61 12.24
N ARG A 59 -18.11 4.85 11.18
CA ARG A 59 -16.68 4.48 11.16
C ARG A 59 -15.85 5.17 12.24
N LYS A 60 -16.29 6.31 12.78
CA LYS A 60 -15.64 6.97 13.92
C LYS A 60 -15.76 6.14 15.20
N HIS A 61 -16.85 5.40 15.35
CA HIS A 61 -17.10 4.56 16.52
C HIS A 61 -16.44 3.19 16.40
N THR A 62 -16.56 2.57 15.23
CA THR A 62 -16.02 1.22 15.00
C THR A 62 -14.52 1.21 14.71
N GLY A 63 -13.96 2.35 14.31
CA GLY A 63 -12.59 2.43 13.82
C GLY A 63 -12.41 1.82 12.42
N ASP A 64 -13.50 1.50 11.71
CA ASP A 64 -13.46 0.88 10.39
C ASP A 64 -12.73 1.77 9.37
N ARG A 65 -11.82 1.15 8.61
CA ARG A 65 -10.94 1.76 7.62
C ARG A 65 -10.90 0.89 6.35
N PRO A 66 -11.97 0.91 5.55
CA PRO A 66 -12.10 -0.02 4.42
C PRO A 66 -11.21 0.36 3.23
N PHE A 67 -10.60 1.55 3.23
CA PHE A 67 -9.79 2.03 2.11
C PHE A 67 -8.30 1.84 2.43
N GLN A 68 -7.75 0.71 2.02
CA GLN A 68 -6.34 0.39 2.25
C GLN A 68 -5.45 0.85 1.08
N CYS A 69 -4.34 1.49 1.41
CA CYS A 69 -3.27 1.75 0.45
C CYS A 69 -2.53 0.45 0.12
N ARG A 70 -2.43 0.14 -1.17
CA ARG A 70 -1.72 -1.07 -1.65
C ARG A 70 -0.19 -0.95 -1.64
N LEU A 71 0.34 0.26 -1.41
CA LEU A 71 1.78 0.53 -1.47
C LEU A 71 2.45 0.59 -0.08
N CYS A 72 1.73 1.00 0.95
CA CYS A 72 2.26 1.12 2.32
C CYS A 72 1.31 0.59 3.38
N GLU A 73 0.29 -0.18 2.99
CA GLU A 73 -0.70 -0.86 3.84
C GLU A 73 -1.54 0.05 4.75
N ARG A 74 -1.32 1.37 4.70
CA ARG A 74 -2.06 2.35 5.50
C ARG A 74 -3.52 2.39 5.08
N ALA A 75 -4.41 2.23 6.06
CA ALA A 75 -5.85 2.23 5.86
C ALA A 75 -6.53 3.55 6.28
N PHE A 76 -7.57 3.93 5.53
CA PHE A 76 -8.34 5.16 5.70
C PHE A 76 -9.84 4.85 5.83
N SER A 77 -10.55 5.68 6.59
CA SER A 77 -12.01 5.58 6.74
C SER A 77 -12.80 6.21 5.59
N ARG A 78 -12.11 6.94 4.70
CA ARG A 78 -12.71 7.62 3.54
C ARG A 78 -11.86 7.47 2.27
N SER A 79 -12.51 7.37 1.12
CA SER A 79 -11.87 7.22 -0.19
C SER A 79 -11.10 8.45 -0.62
N ASP A 80 -11.63 9.66 -0.39
CA ASP A 80 -10.97 10.92 -0.75
C ASP A 80 -9.65 11.12 -0.01
N HIS A 81 -9.55 10.65 1.25
CA HIS A 81 -8.29 10.64 1.99
C HIS A 81 -7.29 9.65 1.41
N LEU A 82 -7.73 8.45 0.99
CA LEU A 82 -6.87 7.52 0.25
C LEU A 82 -6.40 8.14 -1.07
N SER A 83 -7.28 8.79 -1.84
CA SER A 83 -6.92 9.45 -3.10
C SER A 83 -5.86 10.54 -2.90
N LEU A 84 -6.01 11.39 -1.88
CA LEU A 84 -5.00 12.40 -1.54
C LEU A 84 -3.68 11.76 -1.09
N HIS A 85 -3.74 10.68 -0.32
CA HIS A 85 -2.56 9.92 0.08
C HIS A 85 -1.83 9.31 -1.12
N MET A 86 -2.56 8.75 -2.09
CA MET A 86 -1.99 8.15 -3.30
C MET A 86 -1.25 9.16 -4.18
N LYS A 87 -1.64 10.45 -4.18
CA LYS A 87 -0.90 11.50 -4.91
C LYS A 87 0.56 11.61 -4.43
N ARG A 88 0.80 11.46 -3.12
CA ARG A 88 2.16 11.42 -2.56
C ARG A 88 2.95 10.22 -3.05
N HIS A 89 2.29 9.07 -3.18
CA HIS A 89 2.94 7.90 -3.79
C HIS A 89 3.28 8.15 -5.25
N THR A 90 2.42 8.80 -6.03
CA THR A 90 2.74 9.16 -7.42
C THR A 90 4.00 10.02 -7.50
N GLU A 91 4.13 11.06 -6.67
CA GLU A 91 5.34 11.90 -6.63
C GLU A 91 6.59 11.08 -6.30
N ILE A 92 6.53 10.25 -5.26
CA ILE A 92 7.67 9.42 -4.83
C ILE A 92 8.01 8.35 -5.89
N VAL A 93 7.01 7.68 -6.46
CA VAL A 93 7.20 6.61 -7.46
C VAL A 93 7.80 7.16 -8.76
N LEU A 94 7.41 8.37 -9.19
CA LEU A 94 8.02 9.03 -10.33
C LEU A 94 9.49 9.37 -10.09
N ILE A 95 9.84 9.83 -8.87
CA ILE A 95 11.22 10.11 -8.48
C ILE A 95 12.06 8.82 -8.49
N VAL A 96 11.59 7.75 -7.85
CA VAL A 96 12.31 6.47 -7.79
C VAL A 96 12.49 5.87 -9.19
N SER A 97 11.46 5.95 -10.05
CA SER A 97 11.54 5.48 -11.44
C SER A 97 12.52 6.30 -12.27
N SER A 98 12.55 7.62 -12.08
CA SER A 98 13.52 8.52 -12.72
C SER A 98 14.95 8.24 -12.26
N LEU A 99 15.17 8.06 -10.96
CA LEU A 99 16.48 7.72 -10.40
C LEU A 99 16.97 6.35 -10.88
N ALA A 100 16.08 5.34 -10.91
CA ALA A 100 16.40 4.03 -11.46
C ALA A 100 16.87 4.13 -12.93
N SER A 101 16.20 4.96 -13.72
CA SER A 101 16.56 5.19 -15.12
C SER A 101 17.92 5.89 -15.28
N LYS A 102 18.22 6.87 -14.42
CA LYS A 102 19.53 7.54 -14.38
C LYS A 102 20.65 6.57 -13.98
N ASN A 103 20.45 5.80 -12.92
CA ASN A 103 21.41 4.80 -12.45
C ASN A 103 21.73 3.75 -13.53
N LEU A 104 20.72 3.29 -14.28
CA LEU A 104 20.93 2.34 -15.39
C LEU A 104 21.74 2.97 -16.54
N ARG A 105 21.52 4.25 -16.85
CA ARG A 105 22.28 4.95 -17.89
C ARG A 105 23.74 5.16 -17.49
N GLU A 106 23.99 5.60 -16.27
CA GLU A 106 25.35 5.75 -15.72
C GLU A 106 26.08 4.40 -15.66
N ALA A 107 25.38 3.33 -15.27
CA ALA A 107 25.90 1.96 -15.33
C ALA A 107 26.24 1.55 -16.78
N GLY A 108 25.43 1.93 -17.78
CA GLY A 108 25.74 1.70 -19.20
C GLY A 108 26.98 2.45 -19.67
N GLU A 109 27.15 3.70 -19.26
CA GLU A 109 28.31 4.54 -19.61
C GLU A 109 29.60 3.99 -18.98
N THR A 110 29.56 3.55 -17.72
CA THR A 110 30.70 2.90 -17.05
C THR A 110 31.09 1.59 -17.71
N VAL A 111 30.13 0.74 -18.08
CA VAL A 111 30.41 -0.51 -18.81
C VAL A 111 31.03 -0.23 -20.18
N ALA A 112 30.53 0.77 -20.91
CA ALA A 112 31.09 1.17 -22.20
C ALA A 112 32.54 1.68 -22.07
N LEU A 113 32.82 2.48 -21.04
CA LEU A 113 34.17 2.96 -20.73
C LEU A 113 35.11 1.81 -20.39
N THR A 114 34.69 0.88 -19.51
CA THR A 114 35.46 -0.31 -19.12
C THR A 114 35.79 -1.17 -20.35
N LYS A 115 34.83 -1.37 -21.25
CA LYS A 115 35.04 -2.09 -22.51
C LYS A 115 36.05 -1.38 -23.41
N LYS A 116 36.02 -0.05 -23.47
CA LYS A 116 36.98 0.77 -24.23
C LYS A 116 38.39 0.69 -23.64
N ILE A 117 38.52 0.72 -22.31
CA ILE A 117 39.79 0.54 -21.58
C ILE A 117 40.37 -0.85 -21.85
N MET A 118 39.57 -1.92 -21.71
CA MET A 118 40.02 -3.28 -22.00
C MET A 118 40.54 -3.43 -23.44
N LYS A 119 39.82 -2.86 -24.43
CA LYS A 119 40.26 -2.88 -25.83
C LYS A 119 41.57 -2.11 -26.05
N LEU A 120 41.75 -0.97 -25.38
CA LEU A 120 43.01 -0.21 -25.43
C LEU A 120 44.17 -0.99 -24.81
N ASN A 121 43.95 -1.70 -23.71
CA ASN A 121 44.96 -2.55 -23.08
C ASN A 121 45.39 -3.72 -23.98
N LEU A 122 44.44 -4.35 -24.70
CA LEU A 122 44.74 -5.40 -25.68
C LEU A 122 45.54 -4.88 -26.88
N LEU A 123 45.26 -3.66 -27.35
CA LEU A 123 45.97 -3.05 -28.49
C LEU A 123 47.39 -2.58 -28.12
N LYS A 124 47.66 -2.28 -26.85
CA LYS A 124 48.96 -1.78 -26.39
C LYS A 124 49.99 -2.88 -26.07
N GLY A 125 49.67 -4.16 -26.25
CA GLY A 125 50.66 -5.26 -26.14
C GLY A 125 51.36 -5.38 -24.77
N GLY A 126 50.82 -4.75 -23.72
CA GLY A 126 51.38 -4.77 -22.37
C GLY A 126 50.90 -6.01 -21.61
N GLY A 127 51.85 -6.78 -21.06
CA GLY A 127 51.64 -8.06 -20.42
C GLY A 127 50.56 -8.11 -19.33
N ALA A 128 50.07 -9.33 -19.10
CA ALA A 128 49.01 -9.68 -18.17
C ALA A 128 49.21 -9.05 -16.78
N ILE A 129 48.37 -8.06 -16.43
CA ILE A 129 48.12 -7.70 -15.04
C ILE A 129 47.17 -8.73 -14.46
N ASN A 130 47.71 -9.59 -13.59
CA ASN A 130 47.05 -10.71 -12.96
C ASN A 130 45.96 -10.19 -11.99
N TYR A 131 44.69 -10.39 -12.33
CA TYR A 131 43.51 -9.89 -11.59
C TYR A 131 43.21 -10.67 -10.29
N LEU A 132 44.15 -11.42 -9.73
CA LEU A 132 43.94 -12.35 -8.61
C LEU A 132 43.99 -11.72 -7.20
N GLN A 133 43.89 -10.40 -7.03
CA GLN A 133 44.02 -9.76 -5.71
C GLN A 133 42.77 -9.02 -5.21
N PHE A 134 41.57 -9.38 -5.68
CA PHE A 134 40.33 -8.97 -5.02
C PHE A 134 39.48 -10.22 -4.73
N SER A 135 39.78 -10.85 -3.61
CA SER A 135 38.83 -11.78 -2.94
C SER A 135 37.91 -10.98 -2.01
N PRO A 136 36.71 -11.50 -1.66
CA PRO A 136 35.75 -10.80 -0.79
C PRO A 136 36.28 -10.59 0.63
#